data_AF-A0A1X0BCQ0-F1
#
_entry.id   AF-A0A1X0BCQ0-F1
#
_cell.length_a   1.000
_cell.length_b   1.000
_cell.length_c   1.000
_cell.angle_alpha   90.00
_cell.angle_beta   90.00
_cell.angle_gamma   90.00
#
_symmetry.space_group_name_H-M   'P 1'
#
loop_
_entity.id
_entity.type
_entity.pdbx_description
1 polymer ?
#
loop_
_entity_poly.entity_id
_entity_poly.type
_entity_poly.pdbx_seq_one_letter_code
_entity_poly.pdbx_strand_id
1 'polypeptide(L)'
;MDTAGVCSELTRLVALSPPGLADINADIRDVCAMTVGLAPLPAETTGGAVDPMVSEFAEQFSVDVTGISNAQRAAIVDLLGSEVFTVTTLIYIADFVPRVHAGLRSFGVDVPLEPASWDHDTQPADFVMNVFLPAVGRMRAVDPVTSEIVRLRGARQHNCRLCRSLRDTVALQAGGSESVYDEIDHYEQSDLSARHKAALRYVDALIWTPSKVSGDELRQHFSREEAIELTLDVMRNGYNKVAVALGADGARVAEGTEQYRLGDDGQPIYG
;
A
#
# COMPACT_ATOMS: atom_id res chain seq x y z
N MET A 1 4.11 12.03 -15.81
CA MET A 1 5.09 12.08 -14.71
C MET A 1 6.13 11.02 -15.03
N ASP A 2 7.43 11.30 -14.90
CA ASP A 2 8.44 10.28 -15.17
C ASP A 2 8.38 9.20 -14.08
N THR A 3 8.15 7.95 -14.49
CA THR A 3 8.15 6.76 -13.62
C THR A 3 9.41 6.67 -12.76
N ALA A 4 10.55 7.12 -13.29
CA ALA A 4 11.81 7.13 -12.56
C ALA A 4 11.76 8.04 -11.32
N GLY A 5 11.03 9.17 -11.40
CA GLY A 5 10.83 10.09 -10.28
C GLY A 5 10.09 9.44 -9.12
N VAL A 6 8.98 8.74 -9.41
CA VAL A 6 8.18 8.08 -8.36
C VAL A 6 8.93 6.90 -7.74
N CYS A 7 9.71 6.14 -8.53
CA CYS A 7 10.58 5.10 -7.98
C CYS A 7 11.64 5.66 -7.02
N SER A 8 12.15 6.87 -7.24
CA SER A 8 13.10 7.51 -6.31
C SER A 8 12.49 7.86 -4.95
N GLU A 9 11.17 8.06 -4.88
CA GLU A 9 10.47 8.28 -3.62
C GLU A 9 10.46 7.02 -2.73
N LEU A 10 10.61 5.82 -3.29
CA LEU A 10 10.77 4.59 -2.50
C LEU A 10 12.06 4.63 -1.69
N THR A 11 13.18 5.04 -2.30
CA THR A 11 14.46 5.21 -1.59
C THR A 11 14.34 6.24 -0.46
N ARG A 12 13.58 7.32 -0.69
CA ARG A 12 13.33 8.35 0.32
C ARG A 12 12.45 7.84 1.47
N LEU A 13 11.45 7.00 1.19
CA LEU A 13 10.69 6.32 2.23
C LEU A 13 11.58 5.45 3.12
N VAL A 14 12.55 4.74 2.53
CA VAL A 14 13.50 3.92 3.29
C VAL A 14 14.36 4.80 4.20
N ALA A 15 14.79 5.97 3.72
CA ALA A 15 15.64 6.90 4.46
C ALA A 15 15.00 7.46 5.76
N LEU A 16 13.68 7.38 5.92
CA LEU A 16 12.98 7.94 7.08
C LEU A 16 13.38 7.21 8.37
N SER A 17 13.94 7.95 9.32
CA SER A 17 14.33 7.47 10.65
C SER A 17 14.07 8.55 11.71
N PRO A 18 12.82 8.71 12.18
CA PRO A 18 12.50 9.75 13.16
C PRO A 18 13.31 9.60 14.47
N PRO A 19 13.72 10.70 15.12
CA PRO A 19 14.48 10.67 16.36
C PRO A 19 13.81 9.81 17.44
N GLY A 20 14.58 8.91 18.05
CA GLY A 20 14.10 8.02 19.11
C GLY A 20 13.33 6.79 18.64
N LEU A 21 13.10 6.61 17.33
CA LEU A 21 12.40 5.44 16.78
C LEU A 21 13.32 4.48 16.00
N ALA A 22 14.63 4.71 15.95
CA ALA A 22 15.54 3.93 15.10
C ALA A 22 15.54 2.42 15.42
N ASP A 23 15.52 2.05 16.70
CA ASP A 23 15.47 0.63 17.11
C ASP A 23 14.12 -0.02 16.83
N ILE A 24 13.01 0.71 17.02
CA ILE A 24 11.67 0.26 16.60
C ILE A 24 11.63 0.07 15.09
N ASN A 25 12.21 1.01 14.32
CA ASN A 25 12.24 0.97 12.87
C ASN A 25 13.06 -0.23 12.35
N ALA A 26 14.17 -0.58 13.00
CA ALA A 26 14.92 -1.78 12.71
C ALA A 26 14.10 -3.06 12.97
N ASP A 27 13.46 -3.16 14.14
CA ASP A 27 12.64 -4.33 14.52
C ASP A 27 11.47 -4.56 13.55
N ILE A 28 10.68 -3.52 13.26
CA ILE A 28 9.54 -3.67 12.34
C ILE A 28 9.98 -3.98 10.90
N ARG A 29 11.16 -3.51 10.45
CA ARG A 29 11.71 -3.84 9.12
C ARG A 29 12.04 -5.32 9.02
N ASP A 30 12.62 -5.90 10.08
CA ASP A 30 12.91 -7.33 10.16
C ASP A 30 11.63 -8.16 10.26
N VAL A 31 10.73 -7.81 11.16
CA VAL A 31 9.47 -8.52 11.39
C VAL A 31 8.61 -8.53 10.13
N CYS A 32 8.30 -7.35 9.57
CA CYS A 32 7.46 -7.24 8.37
C CYS A 32 8.01 -8.07 7.22
N ALA A 33 9.31 -7.96 6.94
CA ALA A 33 9.93 -8.68 5.83
C ALA A 33 9.94 -10.20 6.06
N MET A 34 10.26 -10.65 7.27
CA MET A 34 10.22 -12.06 7.64
C MET A 34 8.80 -12.64 7.48
N THR A 35 7.78 -11.92 7.96
CA THR A 35 6.37 -12.33 7.86
C THR A 35 5.94 -12.61 6.43
N VAL A 36 6.44 -11.83 5.47
CA VAL A 36 6.03 -11.92 4.05
C VAL A 36 7.04 -12.70 3.19
N GLY A 37 8.12 -13.21 3.80
CA GLY A 37 9.17 -13.99 3.14
C GLY A 37 10.07 -13.17 2.22
N LEU A 38 10.31 -11.90 2.53
CA LEU A 38 11.16 -10.99 1.78
C LEU A 38 12.40 -10.57 2.60
N ALA A 39 13.34 -9.88 1.95
CA ALA A 39 14.47 -9.27 2.63
C ALA A 39 14.03 -7.97 3.35
N PRO A 40 14.54 -7.70 4.56
CA PRO A 40 14.25 -6.46 5.28
C PRO A 40 14.82 -5.25 4.56
N LEU A 41 14.19 -4.10 4.78
CA LEU A 41 14.75 -2.82 4.39
C LEU A 41 16.02 -2.55 5.23
N PRO A 42 17.02 -1.83 4.70
CA PRO A 42 18.16 -1.33 5.48
C PRO A 42 17.66 -0.59 6.73
N ALA A 43 18.40 -0.58 7.84
CA ALA A 43 18.06 0.15 9.06
C ALA A 43 19.24 0.97 9.58
N GLU A 44 18.96 2.08 10.27
CA GLU A 44 19.99 2.97 10.81
C GLU A 44 20.81 2.32 11.93
N THR A 45 20.14 1.50 12.74
CA THR A 45 20.75 0.74 13.84
C THR A 45 20.68 -0.76 13.56
N THR A 46 21.46 -1.54 14.29
CA THR A 46 21.41 -3.00 14.26
C THR A 46 20.27 -3.58 15.12
N GLY A 47 19.30 -2.75 15.51
CA GLY A 47 18.23 -3.10 16.46
C GLY A 47 18.60 -2.84 17.93
N GLY A 48 17.56 -2.93 18.78
CA GLY A 48 17.64 -2.67 20.22
C GLY A 48 16.49 -3.37 20.97
N ALA A 49 16.29 -3.01 22.24
CA ALA A 49 15.18 -3.56 23.01
C ALA A 49 13.87 -2.90 22.59
N VAL A 50 13.01 -3.65 21.91
CA VAL A 50 11.67 -3.23 21.48
C VAL A 50 10.62 -4.03 22.27
N ASP A 51 9.54 -3.36 22.67
CA ASP A 51 8.43 -4.05 23.35
C ASP A 51 7.78 -5.06 22.39
N PRO A 52 7.60 -6.33 22.80
CA PRO A 52 7.03 -7.37 21.93
C PRO A 52 5.68 -7.01 21.30
N MET A 53 4.88 -6.14 21.94
CA MET A 53 3.61 -5.68 21.40
C MET A 53 3.79 -4.93 20.07
N VAL A 54 4.91 -4.23 19.85
CA VAL A 54 5.20 -3.57 18.57
C VAL A 54 5.45 -4.61 17.48
N SER A 55 6.28 -5.61 17.77
CA SER A 55 6.60 -6.69 16.84
C SER A 55 5.36 -7.53 16.49
N GLU A 56 4.56 -7.90 17.49
CA GLU A 56 3.30 -8.64 17.29
C GLU A 56 2.29 -7.83 16.45
N PHE A 57 2.20 -6.52 16.69
CA PHE A 57 1.34 -5.64 15.90
C PHE A 57 1.83 -5.51 14.46
N ALA A 58 3.14 -5.39 14.24
CA ALA A 58 3.75 -5.31 12.91
C ALA A 58 3.60 -6.63 12.12
N GLU A 59 3.76 -7.78 12.78
CA GLU A 59 3.51 -9.10 12.20
C GLU A 59 2.03 -9.22 11.78
N GLN A 60 1.09 -8.96 12.69
CA GLN A 60 -0.34 -9.04 12.36
C GLN A 60 -0.72 -8.04 11.26
N PHE A 61 -0.16 -6.83 11.26
CA PHE A 61 -0.35 -5.86 10.19
C PHE A 61 0.09 -6.43 8.84
N SER A 62 1.24 -7.10 8.80
CA SER A 62 1.82 -7.65 7.57
C SER A 62 1.05 -8.89 7.08
N VAL A 63 0.58 -9.74 8.00
CA VAL A 63 -0.27 -10.90 7.70
C VAL A 63 -1.63 -10.44 7.17
N ASP A 64 -2.39 -9.73 8.01
CA ASP A 64 -3.76 -9.33 7.72
C ASP A 64 -4.25 -8.31 8.76
N VAL A 65 -4.42 -7.04 8.34
CA VAL A 65 -4.92 -5.97 9.22
C VAL A 65 -6.37 -6.19 9.69
N THR A 66 -7.14 -7.05 9.02
CA THR A 66 -8.51 -7.35 9.44
C THR A 66 -8.55 -8.19 10.73
N GLY A 67 -7.46 -8.91 11.02
CA GLY A 67 -7.28 -9.69 12.25
C GLY A 67 -6.87 -8.87 13.47
N ILE A 68 -6.55 -7.58 13.32
CA ILE A 68 -6.18 -6.72 14.45
C ILE A 68 -7.40 -6.49 15.36
N SER A 69 -7.32 -7.01 16.58
CA SER A 69 -8.38 -6.93 17.58
C SER A 69 -8.43 -5.55 18.27
N ASN A 70 -9.57 -5.23 18.89
CA ASN A 70 -9.70 -4.02 19.71
C ASN A 70 -8.74 -4.01 20.91
N ALA A 71 -8.37 -5.19 21.44
CA ALA A 71 -7.40 -5.31 22.52
C ALA A 71 -5.99 -4.93 22.04
N GLN A 72 -5.57 -5.42 20.87
CA GLN A 72 -4.29 -5.04 20.26
C GLN A 72 -4.26 -3.54 19.93
N ARG A 73 -5.36 -2.97 19.42
CA ARG A 73 -5.49 -1.51 19.20
C ARG A 73 -5.33 -0.71 20.49
N ALA A 74 -5.99 -1.12 21.56
CA ALA A 74 -5.88 -0.44 22.84
C ALA A 74 -4.44 -0.54 23.40
N ALA A 75 -3.83 -1.72 23.33
CA ALA A 75 -2.48 -1.94 23.82
C ALA A 75 -1.43 -1.13 23.05
N ILE A 76 -1.48 -1.11 21.72
CA ILE A 76 -0.50 -0.36 20.92
C ILE A 76 -0.66 1.16 21.10
N VAL A 77 -1.89 1.65 21.29
CA VAL A 77 -2.16 3.07 21.58
C VAL A 77 -1.65 3.45 22.98
N ASP A 78 -1.89 2.61 23.99
CA ASP A 78 -1.40 2.83 25.35
C ASP A 78 0.14 2.85 25.40
N LEU A 79 0.77 1.93 24.67
CA LEU A 79 2.22 1.81 24.59
C LEU A 79 2.89 2.99 23.87
N LEU A 80 2.40 3.36 22.68
CA LEU A 80 3.08 4.32 21.81
C LEU A 80 2.60 5.77 21.99
N GLY A 81 1.44 5.98 22.61
CA GLY A 81 0.88 7.31 22.83
C GLY A 81 0.78 8.12 21.53
N SER A 82 1.42 9.30 21.50
CA SER A 82 1.44 10.18 20.33
C SER A 82 2.14 9.60 19.11
N GLU A 83 3.03 8.62 19.28
CA GLU A 83 3.80 8.03 18.19
C GLU A 83 3.05 6.90 17.46
N VAL A 84 1.87 6.48 17.93
CA VAL A 84 1.15 5.35 17.35
C VAL A 84 0.92 5.49 15.84
N PHE A 85 0.62 6.71 15.37
CA PHE A 85 0.41 6.97 13.95
C PHE A 85 1.73 6.98 13.15
N THR A 86 2.79 7.56 13.73
CA THR A 86 4.15 7.54 13.16
C THR A 86 4.64 6.10 12.98
N VAL A 87 4.59 5.30 14.04
CA VAL A 87 5.07 3.90 14.02
C VAL A 87 4.21 3.03 13.11
N THR A 88 2.88 3.19 13.11
CA THR A 88 2.02 2.44 12.17
C THR A 88 2.33 2.78 10.71
N THR A 89 2.71 4.03 10.43
CA THR A 89 3.18 4.43 9.09
C THR A 89 4.53 3.81 8.75
N LEU A 90 5.47 3.75 9.70
CA LEU A 90 6.75 3.06 9.50
C LEU A 90 6.53 1.55 9.27
N ILE A 91 5.57 0.92 9.95
CA ILE A 91 5.16 -0.47 9.70
C ILE A 91 4.62 -0.62 8.28
N TYR A 92 3.78 0.29 7.81
CA TYR A 92 3.32 0.30 6.42
C TYR A 92 4.49 0.39 5.43
N ILE A 93 5.49 1.23 5.69
CA ILE A 93 6.68 1.35 4.84
C ILE A 93 7.48 0.04 4.86
N ALA A 94 7.73 -0.51 6.05
CA ALA A 94 8.42 -1.78 6.26
C ALA A 94 7.72 -2.98 5.61
N ASP A 95 6.38 -2.98 5.56
CA ASP A 95 5.57 -4.01 4.92
C ASP A 95 5.49 -3.84 3.40
N PHE A 96 5.15 -2.66 2.89
CA PHE A 96 4.83 -2.48 1.48
C PHE A 96 6.01 -2.16 0.57
N VAL A 97 7.06 -1.48 1.05
CA VAL A 97 8.23 -1.20 0.18
C VAL A 97 8.89 -2.50 -0.29
N PRO A 98 9.13 -3.53 0.55
CA PRO A 98 9.66 -4.80 0.07
C PRO A 98 8.76 -5.49 -0.95
N ARG A 99 7.43 -5.46 -0.75
CA ARG A 99 6.46 -6.05 -1.68
C ARG A 99 6.55 -5.40 -3.05
N VAL A 100 6.47 -4.08 -3.10
CA VAL A 100 6.60 -3.29 -4.34
C VAL A 100 7.94 -3.52 -4.98
N HIS A 101 9.03 -3.52 -4.21
CA HIS A 101 10.36 -3.78 -4.73
C HIS A 101 10.47 -5.15 -5.40
N ALA A 102 9.89 -6.21 -4.80
CA ALA A 102 9.82 -7.53 -5.42
C ALA A 102 9.01 -7.51 -6.74
N GLY A 103 7.86 -6.83 -6.75
CA GLY A 103 7.03 -6.63 -7.94
C GLY A 103 7.78 -5.90 -9.05
N LEU A 104 8.42 -4.76 -8.76
CA LEU A 104 9.21 -3.98 -9.71
C LEU A 104 10.37 -4.80 -10.31
N ARG A 105 11.08 -5.56 -9.47
CA ARG A 105 12.16 -6.44 -9.91
C ARG A 105 11.68 -7.53 -10.85
N SER A 106 10.45 -8.02 -10.68
CA SER A 106 9.84 -9.00 -11.60
C SER A 106 9.66 -8.46 -13.04
N PHE A 107 9.68 -7.13 -13.21
CA PHE A 107 9.67 -6.47 -14.54
C PHE A 107 11.05 -5.96 -14.98
N GLY A 108 12.12 -6.32 -14.27
CA GLY A 108 13.48 -5.82 -14.51
C GLY A 108 13.66 -4.34 -14.15
N VAL A 109 12.88 -3.80 -13.21
CA VAL A 109 13.08 -2.46 -12.64
C VAL A 109 13.81 -2.62 -11.32
N ASP A 110 15.03 -2.11 -11.25
CA ASP A 110 15.84 -2.13 -10.03
C ASP A 110 15.81 -0.75 -9.38
N VAL A 111 15.36 -0.69 -8.13
CA VAL A 111 15.28 0.54 -7.34
C VAL A 111 16.26 0.42 -6.19
N PRO A 112 17.27 1.30 -6.08
CA PRO A 112 18.20 1.24 -4.97
C PRO A 112 17.47 1.60 -3.67
N LEU A 113 17.38 0.65 -2.74
CA LEU A 113 16.73 0.89 -1.44
C LEU A 113 17.70 1.40 -0.38
N GLU A 114 19.01 1.34 -0.62
CA GLU A 114 20.02 1.86 0.32
C GLU A 114 20.01 3.40 0.31
N PRO A 115 19.68 4.07 1.42
CA PRO A 115 19.70 5.53 1.48
C PRO A 115 21.13 6.06 1.58
N ALA A 116 21.41 7.20 0.93
CA ALA A 116 22.71 7.87 1.07
C ALA A 116 22.92 8.50 2.46
N SER A 117 21.82 8.85 3.12
CA SER A 117 21.77 9.39 4.48
C SER A 117 20.39 9.14 5.08
N TRP A 118 20.31 8.99 6.40
CA TRP A 118 19.06 8.92 7.13
C TRP A 118 18.42 10.31 7.26
N ASP A 119 17.10 10.37 7.13
CA ASP A 119 16.27 11.57 7.28
C ASP A 119 15.57 11.53 8.65
N HIS A 120 16.01 12.42 9.54
CA HIS A 120 15.50 12.56 10.90
C HIS A 120 14.50 13.72 11.05
N ASP A 121 14.30 14.52 10.00
CA ASP A 121 13.51 15.76 10.06
C ASP A 121 12.10 15.57 9.48
N THR A 122 11.95 14.67 8.51
CA THR A 122 10.68 14.44 7.83
C THR A 122 9.77 13.51 8.63
N GLN A 123 8.53 13.95 8.90
CA GLN A 123 7.52 13.09 9.49
C GLN A 123 7.06 12.03 8.44
N PRO A 124 7.10 10.71 8.76
CA PRO A 124 6.77 9.65 7.81
C PRO A 124 5.39 9.71 7.14
N ALA A 125 4.33 9.92 7.91
CA ALA A 125 2.97 10.07 7.42
C ALA A 125 2.79 11.32 6.56
N ASP A 126 3.43 12.45 6.90
CA ASP A 126 3.38 13.64 6.06
C ASP A 126 4.06 13.37 4.70
N PHE A 127 5.17 12.65 4.70
CA PHE A 127 5.84 12.25 3.47
C PHE A 127 4.96 11.33 2.62
N VAL A 128 4.40 10.28 3.23
CA VAL A 128 3.52 9.35 2.52
C VAL A 128 2.33 10.10 1.93
N MET A 129 1.59 10.85 2.74
CA MET A 129 0.33 11.50 2.35
C MET A 129 0.50 12.68 1.39
N ASN A 130 1.59 13.45 1.53
CA ASN A 130 1.77 14.69 0.77
C ASN A 130 2.79 14.58 -0.36
N VAL A 131 3.62 13.53 -0.40
CA VAL A 131 4.64 13.33 -1.43
C VAL A 131 4.39 12.04 -2.21
N PHE A 132 4.43 10.88 -1.55
CA PHE A 132 4.38 9.59 -2.23
C PHE A 132 3.00 9.30 -2.85
N LEU A 133 1.92 9.33 -2.05
CA LEU A 133 0.57 9.00 -2.55
C LEU A 133 0.12 9.92 -3.68
N PRO A 134 0.35 11.25 -3.63
CA PRO A 134 -0.01 12.13 -4.73
C PRO A 134 0.90 11.95 -5.95
N ALA A 135 2.19 11.59 -5.77
CA ALA A 135 3.07 11.28 -6.90
C ALA A 135 2.58 10.08 -7.71
N VAL A 136 2.19 8.99 -7.04
CA VAL A 136 1.54 7.84 -7.68
C VAL A 136 0.17 8.27 -8.26
N GLY A 137 -0.62 9.02 -7.49
CA GLY A 137 -1.94 9.50 -7.90
C GLY A 137 -1.97 10.46 -9.09
N ARG A 138 -0.82 10.91 -9.62
CA ARG A 138 -0.68 11.69 -10.87
C ARG A 138 -0.26 10.85 -12.07
N MET A 139 0.05 9.58 -11.89
CA MET A 139 0.35 8.65 -12.98
C MET A 139 -0.95 8.30 -13.75
N ARG A 140 -0.85 8.06 -15.05
CA ARG A 140 -2.02 7.94 -15.96
C ARG A 140 -1.79 6.93 -17.10
N ALA A 141 -0.84 6.02 -16.94
CA ALA A 141 -0.58 4.96 -17.90
C ALA A 141 -1.65 3.86 -17.82
N VAL A 142 -2.13 3.54 -16.60
CA VAL A 142 -3.21 2.56 -16.41
C VAL A 142 -4.55 3.24 -16.65
N ASP A 143 -5.45 2.54 -17.36
CA ASP A 143 -6.78 3.06 -17.61
C ASP A 143 -7.61 3.17 -16.30
N PRO A 144 -8.49 4.17 -16.18
CA PRO A 144 -9.21 4.45 -14.92
C PRO A 144 -10.03 3.26 -14.40
N VAL A 145 -10.60 2.44 -15.30
CA VAL A 145 -11.39 1.26 -14.91
C VAL A 145 -10.50 0.21 -14.26
N THR A 146 -9.34 -0.10 -14.84
CA THR A 146 -8.38 -1.02 -14.25
C THR A 146 -7.83 -0.49 -12.92
N SER A 147 -7.49 0.80 -12.82
CA SER A 147 -7.03 1.41 -11.56
C SER A 147 -8.07 1.28 -10.44
N GLU A 148 -9.35 1.49 -10.75
CA GLU A 148 -10.45 1.34 -9.78
C GLU A 148 -10.69 -0.13 -9.39
N ILE A 149 -10.59 -1.07 -10.34
CA ILE A 149 -10.67 -2.51 -10.08
C ILE A 149 -9.58 -2.95 -9.09
N VAL A 150 -8.33 -2.54 -9.34
CA VAL A 150 -7.17 -2.84 -8.48
C VAL A 150 -7.35 -2.21 -7.09
N ARG A 151 -7.78 -0.95 -7.02
CA ARG A 151 -8.05 -0.25 -5.76
C ARG A 151 -9.12 -0.98 -4.94
N LEU A 152 -10.24 -1.34 -5.56
CA LEU A 152 -11.34 -2.02 -4.89
C LEU A 152 -10.96 -3.42 -4.43
N ARG A 153 -10.16 -4.15 -5.20
CA ARG A 153 -9.64 -5.46 -4.78
C ARG A 153 -8.81 -5.34 -3.50
N GLY A 154 -7.86 -4.41 -3.45
CA GLY A 154 -7.05 -4.16 -2.25
C GLY A 154 -7.90 -3.67 -1.06
N ALA A 155 -8.86 -2.76 -1.31
CA ALA A 155 -9.78 -2.26 -0.28
C ALA A 155 -10.62 -3.38 0.37
N ARG A 156 -11.07 -4.36 -0.44
CA ARG A 156 -11.83 -5.52 0.05
C ARG A 156 -10.94 -6.48 0.84
N GLN A 157 -9.71 -6.72 0.39
CA GLN A 157 -8.74 -7.55 1.11
C GLN A 157 -8.37 -6.99 2.48
N HIS A 158 -8.18 -5.68 2.58
CA HIS A 158 -7.90 -5.03 3.87
C HIS A 158 -9.19 -4.67 4.64
N ASN A 159 -10.37 -5.03 4.13
CA ASN A 159 -11.69 -4.68 4.71
C ASN A 159 -11.87 -3.18 5.04
N CYS A 160 -11.19 -2.27 4.32
CA CYS A 160 -11.25 -0.83 4.56
C CYS A 160 -12.67 -0.29 4.29
N ARG A 161 -13.41 0.12 5.33
CA ARG A 161 -14.81 0.59 5.19
C ARG A 161 -14.88 1.92 4.43
N LEU A 162 -13.98 2.85 4.74
CA LEU A 162 -13.77 4.13 4.03
C LEU A 162 -13.57 3.93 2.52
N CYS A 163 -12.67 3.01 2.16
CA CYS A 163 -12.29 2.79 0.77
C CYS A 163 -13.41 2.13 -0.03
N ARG A 164 -14.15 1.20 0.58
CA ARG A 164 -15.27 0.50 -0.06
C ARG A 164 -16.49 1.41 -0.25
N SER A 165 -16.66 2.43 0.59
CA SER A 165 -17.74 3.42 0.45
C SER A 165 -17.49 4.47 -0.63
N LEU A 166 -16.40 4.36 -1.40
CA LEU A 166 -15.99 5.33 -2.42
C LEU A 166 -15.99 4.71 -3.82
N ARG A 167 -16.28 5.52 -4.84
CA ARG A 167 -16.11 5.18 -6.27
C ARG A 167 -15.42 6.29 -7.04
N ASP A 168 -14.45 5.93 -7.87
CA ASP A 168 -13.77 6.91 -8.72
C ASP A 168 -14.68 7.38 -9.87
N THR A 169 -14.94 8.70 -9.93
CA THR A 169 -15.80 9.31 -10.95
C THR A 169 -15.27 9.11 -12.37
N VAL A 170 -13.95 9.13 -12.57
CA VAL A 170 -13.34 8.97 -13.89
C VAL A 170 -13.48 7.52 -14.36
N ALA A 171 -13.31 6.55 -13.46
CA ALA A 171 -13.58 5.14 -13.73
C ALA A 171 -15.05 4.90 -14.11
N LEU A 172 -15.99 5.49 -13.37
CA LEU A 172 -17.42 5.41 -13.72
C LEU A 172 -17.73 6.02 -15.09
N GLN A 173 -17.15 7.18 -15.41
CA GLN A 173 -17.30 7.82 -16.72
C GLN A 173 -16.68 7.01 -17.86
N ALA A 174 -15.62 6.25 -17.57
CA ALA A 174 -14.94 5.36 -18.52
C ALA A 174 -15.64 4.00 -18.71
N GLY A 175 -16.80 3.77 -18.09
CA GLY A 175 -17.59 2.55 -18.23
C GLY A 175 -17.46 1.56 -17.08
N GLY A 176 -16.78 1.93 -16.00
CA GLY A 176 -16.85 1.21 -14.73
C GLY A 176 -18.25 1.30 -14.11
N SER A 177 -18.66 0.24 -13.42
CA SER A 177 -19.99 0.13 -12.82
C SER A 177 -19.99 -0.85 -11.66
N GLU A 178 -21.02 -0.80 -10.81
CA GLU A 178 -21.17 -1.80 -9.74
C GLU A 178 -21.23 -3.23 -10.29
N SER A 179 -21.85 -3.46 -11.47
CA SER A 179 -21.85 -4.80 -12.08
C SER A 179 -20.44 -5.30 -12.41
N VAL A 180 -19.54 -4.42 -12.87
CA VAL A 180 -18.13 -4.77 -13.09
C VAL A 180 -17.42 -5.01 -11.75
N TYR A 181 -17.72 -4.18 -10.75
CA TYR A 181 -17.03 -4.25 -9.46
C TYR A 181 -17.50 -5.43 -8.59
N ASP A 182 -18.74 -5.90 -8.76
CA ASP A 182 -19.27 -7.08 -8.06
C ASP A 182 -18.52 -8.35 -8.47
N GLU A 183 -18.01 -8.40 -9.69
CA GLU A 183 -17.22 -9.52 -10.22
C GLU A 183 -15.83 -9.65 -9.59
N ILE A 184 -15.28 -8.58 -9.00
CA ILE A 184 -13.88 -8.50 -8.56
C ILE A 184 -13.51 -9.59 -7.55
N ASP A 185 -14.44 -10.06 -6.69
CA ASP A 185 -14.09 -11.05 -5.67
C ASP A 185 -14.07 -12.49 -6.19
N HIS A 186 -14.69 -12.74 -7.33
CA HIS A 186 -14.78 -14.04 -8.00
C HIS A 186 -14.32 -13.94 -9.46
N TYR A 187 -13.35 -13.05 -9.70
CA TYR A 187 -12.90 -12.67 -11.06
C TYR A 187 -12.46 -13.86 -11.91
N GLU A 188 -11.98 -14.94 -11.31
CA GLU A 188 -11.60 -16.14 -12.07
C GLU A 188 -12.78 -16.74 -12.83
N GLN A 189 -13.97 -16.74 -12.20
CA GLN A 189 -15.20 -17.29 -12.78
C GLN A 189 -16.08 -16.23 -13.47
N SER A 190 -15.66 -14.97 -13.50
CA SER A 190 -16.46 -13.86 -14.01
C SER A 190 -16.23 -13.58 -15.50
N ASP A 191 -16.98 -12.63 -16.06
CA ASP A 191 -16.86 -12.18 -17.45
C ASP A 191 -15.83 -11.04 -17.64
N LEU A 192 -15.09 -10.69 -16.58
CA LEU A 192 -14.00 -9.71 -16.65
C LEU A 192 -12.98 -10.10 -17.74
N SER A 193 -12.43 -9.08 -18.41
CA SER A 193 -11.43 -9.30 -19.47
C SER A 193 -10.18 -10.02 -18.93
N ALA A 194 -9.47 -10.72 -19.82
CA ALA A 194 -8.19 -11.36 -19.47
C ALA A 194 -7.19 -10.36 -18.87
N ARG A 195 -7.19 -9.10 -19.36
CA ARG A 195 -6.39 -8.00 -18.83
C ARG A 195 -6.76 -7.67 -17.37
N HIS A 196 -8.04 -7.56 -17.04
CA HIS A 196 -8.48 -7.33 -15.65
C HIS A 196 -8.15 -8.51 -14.74
N LYS A 197 -8.36 -9.75 -15.20
CA LYS A 197 -8.01 -10.95 -14.41
C LYS A 197 -6.50 -11.03 -14.13
N ALA A 198 -5.66 -10.70 -15.11
CA ALA A 198 -4.21 -10.64 -14.92
C ALA A 198 -3.79 -9.57 -13.90
N ALA A 199 -4.42 -8.39 -13.94
CA ALA A 199 -4.22 -7.36 -12.92
C ALA A 199 -4.61 -7.86 -11.52
N LEU A 200 -5.79 -8.49 -11.38
CA LEU A 200 -6.29 -8.99 -10.10
C LEU A 200 -5.42 -10.11 -9.51
N ARG A 201 -4.95 -11.06 -10.33
CA ARG A 201 -3.98 -12.08 -9.89
C ARG A 201 -2.68 -11.45 -9.40
N TYR A 202 -2.17 -10.46 -10.11
CA TYR A 202 -0.95 -9.76 -9.71
C TYR A 202 -1.13 -9.01 -8.38
N VAL A 203 -2.27 -8.32 -8.20
CA VAL A 203 -2.63 -7.67 -6.92
C VAL A 203 -2.70 -8.68 -5.78
N ASP A 204 -3.38 -9.82 -5.99
CA ASP A 204 -3.48 -10.89 -5.01
C ASP A 204 -2.10 -11.46 -4.65
N ALA A 205 -1.23 -11.65 -5.65
CA ALA A 205 0.13 -12.11 -5.42
C ALA A 205 0.94 -11.11 -4.59
N LEU A 206 0.84 -9.81 -4.91
CA LEU A 206 1.56 -8.75 -4.21
C LEU A 206 1.09 -8.57 -2.75
N ILE A 207 -0.20 -8.81 -2.48
CA ILE A 207 -0.78 -8.68 -1.13
C ILE A 207 -0.61 -9.96 -0.29
N TRP A 208 -0.70 -11.15 -0.88
CA TRP A 208 -0.73 -12.40 -0.08
C TRP A 208 0.51 -13.28 -0.22
N THR A 209 1.21 -13.21 -1.35
CA THR A 209 2.37 -14.08 -1.63
C THR A 209 3.52 -13.31 -2.30
N PRO A 210 3.93 -12.15 -1.76
CA PRO A 210 4.84 -11.24 -2.45
C PRO A 210 6.24 -11.83 -2.68
N SER A 211 6.69 -12.77 -1.85
CA SER A 211 7.94 -13.53 -2.07
C SER A 211 7.93 -14.42 -3.31
N LYS A 212 6.75 -14.65 -3.90
CA LYS A 212 6.54 -15.46 -5.12
C LYS A 212 5.95 -14.64 -6.26
N VAL A 213 5.86 -13.32 -6.12
CA VAL A 213 5.26 -12.46 -7.15
C VAL A 213 6.03 -12.60 -8.47
N SER A 214 5.30 -12.76 -9.56
CA SER A 214 5.85 -12.72 -10.92
C SER A 214 5.05 -11.74 -11.76
N GLY A 215 5.78 -10.99 -12.57
CA GLY A 215 5.24 -10.01 -13.50
C GLY A 215 4.91 -10.57 -14.88
N ASP A 216 5.25 -11.83 -15.16
CA ASP A 216 5.22 -12.39 -16.52
C ASP A 216 3.83 -12.33 -17.16
N GLU A 217 2.80 -12.75 -16.42
CA GLU A 217 1.42 -12.71 -16.91
C GLU A 217 0.92 -11.28 -17.06
N LEU A 218 1.21 -10.40 -16.09
CA LEU A 218 0.85 -8.99 -16.17
C LEU A 218 1.44 -8.36 -17.43
N ARG A 219 2.69 -8.68 -17.76
CA ARG A 219 3.39 -8.15 -18.95
C ARG A 219 2.88 -8.67 -20.29
N GLN A 220 2.04 -9.70 -20.32
CA GLN A 220 1.33 -10.12 -21.54
C GLN A 220 0.19 -9.15 -21.89
N HIS A 221 -0.36 -8.45 -20.90
CA HIS A 221 -1.52 -7.58 -21.06
C HIS A 221 -1.20 -6.10 -20.84
N PHE A 222 -0.13 -5.79 -20.12
CA PHE A 222 0.26 -4.44 -19.72
C PHE A 222 1.66 -4.09 -20.23
N SER A 223 1.81 -2.84 -20.67
CA SER A 223 3.11 -2.25 -20.98
C SER A 223 3.99 -2.21 -19.72
N ARG A 224 5.28 -1.92 -19.89
CA ARG A 224 6.20 -1.78 -18.75
C ARG A 224 5.76 -0.64 -17.83
N GLU A 225 5.35 0.49 -18.42
CA GLU A 225 4.92 1.67 -17.68
C GLU A 225 3.64 1.40 -16.88
N GLU A 226 2.65 0.75 -17.52
CA GLU A 226 1.41 0.34 -16.86
C GLU A 226 1.67 -0.64 -15.71
N ALA A 227 2.57 -1.61 -15.90
CA ALA A 227 2.90 -2.58 -14.85
C ALA A 227 3.59 -1.92 -13.63
N ILE A 228 4.43 -0.92 -13.87
CA ILE A 228 5.06 -0.15 -12.79
C ILE A 228 4.00 0.69 -12.05
N GLU A 229 3.18 1.42 -12.79
CA GLU A 229 2.08 2.22 -12.22
C GLU A 229 1.14 1.36 -11.39
N LEU A 230 0.68 0.22 -11.92
CA LEU A 230 -0.21 -0.70 -11.21
C LEU A 230 0.42 -1.21 -9.90
N THR A 231 1.72 -1.51 -9.91
CA THR A 231 2.45 -1.94 -8.70
C THR A 231 2.51 -0.84 -7.65
N LEU A 232 2.78 0.40 -8.07
CA LEU A 232 2.81 1.56 -7.19
C LEU A 232 1.40 1.93 -6.69
N ASP A 233 0.37 1.77 -7.53
CA ASP A 233 -1.03 1.95 -7.16
C ASP A 233 -1.46 0.99 -6.06
N VAL A 234 -1.02 -0.28 -6.10
CA VAL A 234 -1.30 -1.23 -5.02
C VAL A 234 -0.76 -0.72 -3.69
N MET A 235 0.46 -0.19 -3.65
CA MET A 235 1.03 0.39 -2.43
C MET A 235 0.30 1.67 -2.02
N ARG A 236 0.07 2.60 -2.97
CA ARG A 236 -0.70 3.82 -2.71
C ARG A 236 -2.05 3.50 -2.04
N ASN A 237 -2.78 2.55 -2.61
CA ASN A 237 -4.08 2.12 -2.09
C ASN A 237 -3.93 1.33 -0.78
N GLY A 238 -2.82 0.60 -0.62
CA GLY A 238 -2.43 -0.16 0.58
C GLY A 238 -2.17 0.69 1.81
N TYR A 239 -1.97 2.01 1.68
CA TYR A 239 -1.89 2.91 2.85
C TYR A 239 -3.17 2.87 3.71
N ASN A 240 -4.29 2.41 3.15
CA ASN A 240 -5.51 2.15 3.91
C ASN A 240 -5.31 1.20 5.10
N LYS A 241 -4.29 0.33 5.07
CA LYS A 241 -3.94 -0.57 6.18
C LYS A 241 -3.66 0.20 7.46
N VAL A 242 -3.08 1.41 7.39
CA VAL A 242 -2.84 2.26 8.58
C VAL A 242 -4.15 2.61 9.26
N ALA A 243 -5.15 3.07 8.49
CA ALA A 243 -6.46 3.41 9.02
C ALA A 243 -7.19 2.17 9.58
N VAL A 244 -7.13 1.03 8.89
CA VAL A 244 -7.77 -0.22 9.34
C VAL A 244 -7.12 -0.77 10.61
N ALA A 245 -5.79 -0.77 10.67
CA ALA A 245 -5.03 -1.24 11.82
C ALA A 245 -5.40 -0.45 13.08
N LEU A 246 -5.56 0.86 12.95
CA LEU A 246 -5.96 1.76 14.04
C LEU A 246 -7.49 1.86 14.26
N GLY A 247 -8.30 1.19 13.42
CA GLY A 247 -9.77 1.26 13.50
C GLY A 247 -10.38 2.60 13.08
N ALA A 248 -9.61 3.44 12.39
CA ALA A 248 -9.96 4.78 11.92
C ALA A 248 -10.52 4.80 10.48
N ASP A 249 -10.90 3.66 9.92
CA ASP A 249 -11.35 3.50 8.54
C ASP A 249 -12.86 3.71 8.34
N GLY A 250 -13.52 4.55 9.14
CA GLY A 250 -14.98 4.76 9.07
C GLY A 250 -15.48 5.07 7.65
N ALA A 251 -16.57 4.41 7.23
CA ALA A 251 -17.20 4.68 5.93
C ALA A 251 -17.66 6.14 5.85
N ARG A 252 -17.60 6.74 4.65
CA ARG A 252 -18.06 8.13 4.44
C ARG A 252 -19.58 8.23 4.30
N VAL A 253 -20.21 7.17 3.81
CA VAL A 253 -21.67 7.06 3.66
C VAL A 253 -22.18 5.79 4.34
N ALA A 254 -23.40 5.85 4.87
CA ALA A 254 -24.04 4.72 5.55
C ALA A 254 -24.56 3.66 4.57
N GLU A 255 -25.04 4.09 3.40
CA GLU A 255 -25.55 3.23 2.33
C GLU A 255 -25.02 3.71 0.97
N GLY A 256 -24.84 2.79 0.03
CA GLY A 256 -24.34 3.09 -1.31
C GLY A 256 -22.87 3.50 -1.34
N THR A 257 -22.55 4.40 -2.27
CA THR A 257 -21.18 4.89 -2.50
C THR A 257 -21.18 6.40 -2.72
N GLU A 258 -20.15 7.07 -2.22
CA GLU A 258 -19.83 8.46 -2.54
C GLU A 258 -18.81 8.49 -3.68
N GLN A 259 -18.96 9.44 -4.60
CA GLN A 259 -17.99 9.60 -5.67
C GLN A 259 -16.81 10.45 -5.21
N TYR A 260 -15.62 10.13 -5.72
CA TYR A 260 -14.43 10.96 -5.58
C TYR A 260 -13.65 10.93 -6.88
N ARG A 261 -12.70 11.85 -7.03
CA ARG A 261 -11.73 11.83 -8.13
C ARG A 261 -10.36 12.25 -7.61
N LEU A 262 -9.32 11.94 -8.37
CA LEU A 262 -8.00 12.53 -8.12
C LEU A 262 -7.89 13.89 -8.81
N GLY A 263 -7.42 14.89 -8.06
CA GLY A 263 -7.02 16.19 -8.59
C GLY A 263 -5.77 16.08 -9.48
N ASP A 264 -5.44 17.18 -10.15
CA ASP A 264 -4.22 17.27 -10.96
C ASP A 264 -2.94 17.15 -10.10
N ASP A 265 -3.06 17.43 -8.80
CA ASP A 265 -2.02 17.23 -7.80
C ASP A 265 -1.93 15.78 -7.30
N GLY A 266 -2.87 14.91 -7.67
CA GLY A 266 -2.96 13.51 -7.23
C GLY A 266 -3.69 13.30 -5.91
N GLN A 267 -4.20 14.37 -5.28
CA GLN A 267 -4.97 14.29 -4.04
C GLN A 267 -6.44 13.93 -4.31
N PRO A 268 -7.10 13.20 -3.40
CA PRO A 268 -8.53 12.91 -3.54
C PRO A 268 -9.36 14.18 -3.33
N ILE A 269 -10.29 14.42 -4.25
CA ILE A 269 -11.31 15.46 -4.18
C ILE A 269 -12.65 14.74 -4.01
N TYR A 270 -13.29 14.96 -2.86
CA TYR A 270 -14.62 14.47 -2.55
C TYR A 270 -15.67 15.51 -2.97
N GLY A 271 -16.84 15.06 -3.43
CA GLY A 271 -17.90 15.94 -3.90
C GLY A 271 -19.21 15.24 -4.12
#